data_AF-A0AB40DMC1-F1
#
_entry.id   AF-A0AB40DMC1-F1
#
_cell.length_a   1.000
_cell.length_b   1.000
_cell.length_c   1.000
_cell.angle_alpha   90.00
_cell.angle_beta   90.00
_cell.angle_gamma   90.00
#
_symmetry.space_group_name_H-M   'P 1'
#
loop_
_entity.id
_entity.type
_entity.pdbx_description
1 polymer ?
#
loop_
_entity_poly.entity_id
_entity_poly.type
_entity_poly.pdbx_seq_one_letter_code
_entity_poly.pdbx_strand_id
1 'polypeptide(L)'
;MYSPHIALLSAVQANDSRHEAKLRFQRRPTENIYTDPRLEQLIVYRALLEHLLQQKSHYDHERELELQRLERFRCEGANERRLHVQEQVVKKAQGMLPGIVFKLRNEVDKLKRFLDCDKEQELRQLDTALYDQCSKLLKNCQVTLDNLQ
;
A
#
# COMPACT_ATOMS: atom_id res chain seq x y z
N MET A 1 -33.81 -29.20 -12.33
CA MET A 1 -32.47 -29.72 -11.96
C MET A 1 -31.48 -28.57 -12.04
N TYR A 2 -31.10 -28.02 -10.88
CA TYR A 2 -30.09 -26.95 -10.80
C TYR A 2 -28.70 -27.61 -10.72
N SER A 3 -27.79 -27.22 -11.62
CA SER A 3 -26.42 -27.74 -11.68
C SER A 3 -25.50 -26.93 -10.75
N PRO A 4 -24.82 -27.57 -9.76
CA PRO A 4 -23.95 -26.87 -8.83
C PRO A 4 -22.48 -27.05 -9.25
N HIS A 5 -21.96 -26.18 -10.11
CA HIS A 5 -20.53 -26.19 -10.48
C HIS A 5 -19.78 -24.89 -10.15
N ILE A 6 -20.41 -23.93 -9.47
CA ILE A 6 -19.74 -22.72 -8.98
C ILE A 6 -19.42 -22.86 -7.48
N ALA A 7 -18.63 -23.87 -7.11
CA ALA A 7 -18.18 -24.03 -5.72
C ALA A 7 -16.85 -24.76 -5.54
N LEU A 8 -15.97 -24.78 -6.56
CA LEU A 8 -14.72 -25.56 -6.52
C LEU A 8 -13.48 -24.80 -7.01
N LEU A 9 -13.37 -23.49 -6.72
CA LEU A 9 -12.12 -22.74 -6.93
C LEU A 9 -11.66 -21.92 -5.71
N SER A 10 -12.21 -22.16 -4.51
CA SER A 10 -11.86 -21.39 -3.30
C SER A 10 -10.77 -22.03 -2.42
N ALA A 11 -10.05 -23.05 -2.88
CA ALA A 11 -9.17 -23.85 -2.02
C ALA A 11 -7.70 -23.93 -2.44
N VAL A 12 -7.23 -23.12 -3.39
CA VAL A 12 -5.82 -23.16 -3.82
C VAL A 12 -5.22 -21.75 -3.82
N GLN A 13 -4.21 -21.59 -2.96
CA GLN A 13 -3.33 -20.41 -2.76
C GLN A 13 -3.72 -19.43 -1.64
N ALA A 14 -3.80 -19.95 -0.41
CA ALA A 14 -3.62 -19.15 0.81
C ALA A 14 -2.37 -19.61 1.59
N ASN A 15 -1.27 -19.90 0.88
CA ASN A 15 -0.01 -20.34 1.51
C ASN A 15 1.20 -19.63 0.90
N ASP A 16 1.10 -18.31 0.69
CA ASP A 16 2.27 -17.46 0.48
C ASP A 16 2.75 -16.93 1.84
N SER A 17 3.76 -17.60 2.40
CA SER A 17 4.38 -17.25 3.68
C SER A 17 5.29 -16.01 3.59
N ARG A 18 5.36 -15.32 2.45
CA ARG A 18 6.23 -14.14 2.28
C ARG A 18 5.57 -12.83 2.70
N HIS A 19 4.24 -12.81 2.80
CA HIS A 19 3.50 -11.62 3.20
C HIS A 19 2.45 -12.03 4.23
N GLU A 20 2.75 -11.86 5.52
CA GLU A 20 1.68 -11.80 6.53
C GLU A 20 0.77 -10.63 6.16
N ALA A 21 -0.31 -10.90 5.44
CA ALA A 21 -1.39 -9.95 5.26
C ALA A 21 -2.06 -9.75 6.62
N LYS A 22 -1.50 -8.84 7.44
CA LYS A 22 -2.12 -8.39 8.69
C LYS A 22 -3.25 -7.41 8.40
N LEU A 23 -4.32 -7.91 7.80
CA LEU A 23 -5.63 -7.29 7.95
C LEU A 23 -6.43 -8.12 8.97
N ARG A 24 -5.92 -8.18 10.21
CA ARG A 24 -6.69 -8.71 11.34
C ARG A 24 -7.17 -7.55 12.20
N PHE A 25 -8.32 -7.00 11.84
CA PHE A 25 -9.18 -6.29 12.79
C PHE A 25 -9.90 -7.30 13.71
N GLN A 26 -9.16 -8.24 14.30
CA GLN A 26 -9.73 -9.13 15.32
C GLN A 26 -9.76 -8.37 16.64
N ARG A 27 -10.82 -7.57 16.87
CA ARG A 27 -11.20 -7.19 18.23
C ARG A 27 -11.58 -8.47 18.97
N ARG A 28 -10.85 -8.79 20.03
CA ARG A 28 -11.29 -9.81 20.98
C ARG A 28 -12.58 -9.30 21.64
N PRO A 29 -13.67 -10.09 21.72
CA PRO A 29 -14.96 -9.63 22.24
C PRO A 29 -14.96 -9.16 23.70
N THR A 30 -13.86 -9.40 24.44
CA THR A 30 -13.73 -9.09 25.88
C THR A 30 -13.08 -7.73 26.17
N GLU A 31 -12.64 -6.99 25.16
CA GLU A 31 -12.03 -5.67 25.33
C GLU A 31 -12.95 -4.59 24.74
N ASN A 32 -14.08 -4.34 25.40
CA ASN A 32 -14.78 -3.05 25.28
C ASN A 32 -13.97 -1.97 26.03
N ILE A 33 -12.71 -1.78 25.64
CA ILE A 33 -12.01 -0.55 25.98
C ILE A 33 -12.62 0.48 25.03
N TYR A 34 -13.28 1.49 25.59
CA TYR A 34 -13.78 2.62 24.81
C TYR A 34 -12.55 3.37 24.28
N THR A 35 -12.02 2.92 23.14
CA THR A 35 -10.88 3.57 22.50
C THR A 35 -11.32 4.95 22.05
N ASP A 36 -10.54 5.99 22.36
CA ASP A 36 -10.82 7.34 21.88
C ASP A 36 -10.97 7.30 20.34
N PRO A 37 -12.08 7.84 19.77
CA PRO A 37 -12.33 7.77 18.34
C PRO A 37 -11.23 8.42 17.50
N ARG A 38 -10.46 9.36 18.07
CA ARG A 38 -9.29 9.95 17.42
C ARG A 38 -8.15 8.94 17.26
N LEU A 39 -7.94 8.05 18.24
CA LEU A 39 -6.95 6.98 18.14
C LEU A 39 -7.36 5.95 17.08
N GLU A 40 -8.65 5.58 17.04
CA GLU A 40 -9.17 4.68 16.00
C GLU A 40 -8.97 5.27 14.59
N GLN A 41 -9.25 6.57 14.40
CA GLN A 41 -8.95 7.27 13.15
C GLN A 41 -7.46 7.28 12.83
N LEU A 42 -6.61 7.51 13.83
CA LEU A 42 -5.15 7.52 13.66
C LEU A 42 -4.62 6.15 13.22
N ILE A 43 -5.14 5.06 13.79
CA ILE A 43 -4.84 3.68 13.36
C ILE A 43 -5.23 3.47 11.90
N VAL A 44 -6.41 3.95 11.49
CA VAL A 44 -6.89 3.84 10.11
C VAL A 44 -5.98 4.61 9.14
N TYR A 45 -5.64 5.86 9.44
CA TYR A 45 -4.74 6.66 8.61
C TYR A 45 -3.38 6.00 8.45
N ARG A 46 -2.83 5.49 9.56
CA ARG A 46 -1.57 4.76 9.55
C ARG A 46 -1.62 3.54 8.64
N ALA A 47 -2.61 2.67 8.84
CA ALA A 47 -2.73 1.43 8.06
C ALA A 47 -2.91 1.73 6.57
N LEU A 48 -3.66 2.77 6.22
CA LEU A 48 -3.87 3.18 4.83
C LEU A 48 -2.58 3.69 4.19
N LEU A 49 -1.80 4.53 4.90
CA LEU A 49 -0.51 5.01 4.41
C LEU A 49 0.52 3.89 4.27
N GLU A 50 0.62 3.00 5.26
CA GLU A 50 1.49 1.81 5.18
C GLU A 50 1.13 0.95 3.97
N HIS A 51 -0.16 0.73 3.71
CA HIS A 51 -0.63 -0.02 2.55
C HIS A 51 -0.27 0.66 1.23
N LEU A 52 -0.46 1.98 1.11
CA LEU A 52 -0.10 2.74 -0.09
C LEU A 52 1.41 2.74 -0.35
N LEU A 53 2.23 2.81 0.69
CA LEU A 53 3.69 2.68 0.56
C LEU A 53 4.09 1.27 0.08
N GLN A 54 3.48 0.22 0.62
CA GLN A 54 3.71 -1.15 0.18
C GLN A 54 3.31 -1.33 -1.29
N GLN A 55 2.14 -0.81 -1.70
CA GLN A 55 1.70 -0.83 -3.09
C GLN A 55 2.69 -0.10 -3.99
N LYS A 56 3.14 1.09 -3.60
CA LYS A 56 4.13 1.87 -4.36
C LYS A 56 5.42 1.06 -4.53
N SER A 57 5.97 0.54 -3.43
CA SER A 57 7.21 -0.25 -3.46
C SER A 57 7.08 -1.48 -4.34
N HIS A 58 5.94 -2.18 -4.30
CA HIS A 58 5.67 -3.33 -5.15
C HIS A 58 5.69 -2.94 -6.63
N TYR A 59 4.95 -1.90 -7.03
CA TYR A 59 4.88 -1.49 -8.44
C TYR A 59 6.16 -0.82 -8.95
N ASP A 60 6.94 -0.17 -8.09
CA ASP A 60 8.28 0.30 -8.44
C ASP A 60 9.20 -0.88 -8.76
N HIS A 61 9.15 -1.95 -7.97
CA HIS A 61 9.92 -3.16 -8.19
C HIS A 61 9.47 -3.90 -9.46
N GLU A 62 8.17 -4.08 -9.66
CA GLU A 62 7.61 -4.68 -10.88
C GLU A 62 8.01 -3.89 -12.13
N ARG A 63 7.95 -2.55 -12.08
CA ARG A 63 8.44 -1.70 -13.17
C ARG A 63 9.90 -2.00 -13.50
N GLU A 64 10.76 -2.07 -12.48
CA GLU A 64 12.18 -2.33 -12.65
C GLU A 64 12.45 -3.72 -13.25
N LEU A 65 11.79 -4.76 -12.73
CA LEU A 65 11.89 -6.13 -13.25
C LEU A 65 11.49 -6.21 -14.73
N GLU A 66 10.37 -5.59 -15.09
CA GLU A 66 9.88 -5.66 -16.47
C GLU A 66 10.72 -4.81 -17.43
N LEU A 67 11.34 -3.71 -16.96
CA LEU A 67 12.36 -2.97 -17.72
C LEU A 67 13.62 -3.81 -17.95
N GLN A 68 14.13 -4.48 -16.92
CA GLN A 68 15.27 -5.38 -17.05
C GLN A 68 14.97 -6.54 -18.01
N ARG A 69 13.75 -7.10 -17.95
CA ARG A 69 13.31 -8.15 -18.88
C ARG A 69 13.22 -7.64 -20.32
N LEU A 70 12.69 -6.44 -20.53
CA LEU A 70 12.66 -5.81 -21.85
C LEU A 70 14.06 -5.64 -22.42
N GLU A 71 14.99 -5.17 -21.59
CA GLU A 71 16.39 -4.98 -22.01
C GLU A 71 17.04 -6.32 -22.38
N ARG A 72 16.82 -7.39 -21.59
CA ARG A 72 17.28 -8.73 -21.95
C ARG A 72 16.74 -9.19 -23.30
N PHE A 73 15.45 -8.98 -23.58
CA PHE A 73 14.87 -9.35 -24.88
C PHE A 73 15.51 -8.58 -26.04
N ARG A 74 15.91 -7.31 -25.83
CA ARG A 74 16.65 -6.54 -26.84
C ARG A 74 18.04 -7.13 -27.06
N CYS A 75 18.78 -7.46 -26.00
CA CYS A 75 20.10 -8.07 -26.09
C CYS A 75 20.08 -9.45 -26.76
N GLU A 76 19.03 -10.25 -26.51
CA GLU A 76 18.84 -11.58 -27.10
C GLU A 76 18.36 -11.54 -28.57
N GLY A 77 18.10 -10.36 -29.13
CA GLY A 77 17.59 -10.22 -30.49
C GLY A 77 16.17 -10.76 -30.66
N ALA A 78 15.32 -10.61 -29.63
CA ALA A 78 13.92 -11.00 -29.72
C ALA A 78 13.20 -10.24 -30.85
N ASN A 79 12.25 -10.90 -31.50
CA ASN A 79 11.50 -10.29 -32.60
C ASN A 79 10.62 -9.11 -32.13
N GLU A 80 10.25 -8.25 -33.08
CA GLU A 80 9.47 -7.03 -32.81
C GLU A 80 8.15 -7.29 -32.08
N ARG A 81 7.44 -8.36 -32.46
CA ARG A 81 6.17 -8.73 -31.80
C ARG A 81 6.38 -8.99 -30.30
N ARG A 82 7.42 -9.72 -29.94
CA ARG A 82 7.73 -10.06 -28.54
C ARG A 82 8.21 -8.84 -27.77
N LEU A 83 9.01 -7.97 -28.39
CA LEU A 83 9.40 -6.69 -27.80
C LEU A 83 8.18 -5.80 -27.54
N HIS A 84 7.30 -5.64 -28.53
CA HIS A 84 6.09 -4.83 -28.38
C HIS A 84 5.19 -5.36 -27.25
N VAL A 85 5.00 -6.68 -27.14
CA VAL A 85 4.22 -7.27 -26.03
C VAL A 85 4.85 -6.91 -24.69
N GLN A 86 6.17 -7.04 -24.55
CA GLN A 86 6.88 -6.73 -23.33
C GLN A 86 6.81 -5.22 -22.99
N GLU A 87 6.89 -4.33 -23.98
CA GLU A 87 6.69 -2.89 -23.78
C GLU A 87 5.30 -2.56 -23.24
N GLN A 88 4.26 -3.29 -23.64
CA GLN A 88 2.91 -3.12 -23.08
C GLN A 88 2.85 -3.57 -21.61
N VAL A 89 3.61 -4.61 -21.23
CA VAL A 89 3.72 -5.04 -19.82
C VAL A 89 4.40 -3.95 -18.99
N VAL A 90 5.51 -3.38 -19.48
CA VAL A 90 6.19 -2.25 -18.82
C VAL A 90 5.25 -1.06 -18.65
N LYS A 91 4.52 -0.68 -19.71
CA LYS A 91 3.54 0.43 -19.66
C LYS A 91 2.46 0.18 -18.62
N LYS A 92 1.96 -1.05 -18.47
CA LYS A 92 0.97 -1.40 -17.45
C LYS A 92 1.52 -1.25 -16.04
N ALA A 93 2.73 -1.73 -15.77
CA ALA A 93 3.38 -1.57 -14.46
C ALA A 93 3.59 -0.09 -14.13
N GLN A 94 4.08 0.70 -15.09
CA GLN A 94 4.26 2.15 -14.94
C GLN A 94 2.94 2.90 -14.72
N GLY A 95 1.87 2.49 -15.42
CA GLY A 95 0.56 3.13 -15.35
C GLY A 95 -0.12 3.04 -13.98
N MET A 96 0.29 2.11 -13.12
CA MET A 96 -0.24 1.98 -11.75
C MET A 96 0.29 3.05 -10.79
N LEU A 97 1.53 3.50 -10.99
CA LEU A 97 2.23 4.37 -10.05
C LEU A 97 1.58 5.75 -9.88
N PRO A 98 1.15 6.48 -10.93
CA PRO A 98 0.54 7.80 -10.77
C PRO A 98 -0.70 7.78 -9.87
N GLY A 99 -1.55 6.77 -10.01
CA GLY A 99 -2.76 6.63 -9.19
C GLY A 99 -2.45 6.35 -7.71
N ILE A 100 -1.42 5.54 -7.44
CA ILE A 100 -0.96 5.25 -6.07
C ILE A 100 -0.34 6.51 -5.45
N VAL A 101 0.51 7.23 -6.19
CA VAL A 101 1.15 8.47 -5.73
C VAL A 101 0.12 9.56 -5.45
N PHE A 102 -0.91 9.69 -6.30
CA PHE A 102 -2.01 10.62 -6.06
C PHE A 102 -2.75 10.31 -4.76
N LYS A 103 -3.11 9.03 -4.53
CA LYS A 103 -3.75 8.60 -3.27
C LYS A 103 -2.84 8.85 -2.07
N LEU A 104 -1.55 8.54 -2.19
CA LEU A 104 -0.56 8.75 -1.14
C LEU A 104 -0.47 10.23 -0.74
N ARG A 105 -0.40 11.16 -1.71
CA ARG A 105 -0.42 12.61 -1.44
C ARG A 105 -1.66 13.03 -0.65
N ASN A 106 -2.84 12.59 -1.10
CA ASN A 106 -4.10 12.95 -0.44
C ASN A 106 -4.17 12.42 1.00
N GLU A 107 -3.73 11.19 1.25
CA GLU A 107 -3.75 10.62 2.60
C GLU A 107 -2.67 11.22 3.51
N VAL A 108 -1.51 11.62 2.96
CA VAL A 108 -0.51 12.40 3.70
C VAL A 108 -1.09 13.74 4.11
N ASP A 109 -1.78 14.45 3.22
CA ASP A 109 -2.40 15.74 3.54
C ASP A 109 -3.48 15.59 4.63
N LYS A 110 -4.28 14.53 4.58
CA LYS A 110 -5.29 14.23 5.60
C LYS A 110 -4.66 13.94 6.96
N LEU A 111 -3.67 13.04 7.02
CA LEU A 111 -2.99 12.73 8.28
C LEU A 111 -2.26 13.96 8.82
N LYS A 112 -1.61 14.74 7.96
CA LYS A 112 -0.94 15.99 8.35
C LYS A 112 -1.94 16.95 9.00
N ARG A 113 -3.06 17.24 8.34
CA ARG A 113 -4.12 18.09 8.90
C ARG A 113 -4.70 17.53 10.20
N PHE A 114 -4.81 16.20 10.32
CA PHE A 114 -5.28 15.55 11.53
C PHE A 114 -4.32 15.76 12.71
N LEU A 115 -3.01 15.67 12.46
CA LEU A 115 -1.97 15.87 13.48
C LEU A 115 -1.74 17.36 13.80
N ASP A 116 -1.87 18.25 12.80
CA ASP A 116 -1.67 19.71 12.94
C ASP A 116 -2.84 20.42 13.65
N CYS A 117 -3.87 19.70 14.10
CA CYS A 117 -4.97 20.30 14.87
C CYS A 117 -4.47 20.80 16.25
N ASP A 118 -5.11 21.84 16.80
CA ASP A 118 -4.84 22.45 18.13
C ASP A 118 -4.86 21.48 19.34
N LYS A 119 -5.09 20.18 19.09
CA LYS A 119 -5.18 19.09 20.08
C LYS A 119 -4.04 18.08 19.95
N GLU A 120 -2.95 18.44 19.29
CA GLU A 120 -1.75 17.58 19.12
C GLU A 120 -1.28 16.99 20.45
N GLN A 121 -1.15 17.84 21.49
CA GLN A 121 -0.71 17.41 22.83
C GLN A 121 -1.70 16.46 23.50
N GLU A 122 -3.01 16.69 23.35
CA GLU A 122 -4.03 15.76 23.88
C GLU A 122 -3.93 14.40 23.20
N LEU A 123 -3.80 14.38 21.87
CA LEU A 123 -3.72 13.15 21.09
C LEU A 123 -2.45 12.35 21.44
N ARG A 124 -1.32 13.05 21.63
CA ARG A 124 -0.06 12.44 22.02
C ARG A 124 -0.07 11.90 23.44
N GLN A 125 -0.83 12.50 24.35
CA GLN A 125 -1.01 12.00 25.72
C GLN A 125 -1.88 10.74 25.77
N LEU A 126 -2.83 10.58 24.84
CA LEU A 126 -3.67 9.39 24.76
C LEU A 126 -2.87 8.14 24.35
N ASP A 127 -2.02 8.26 23.33
CA ASP A 127 -1.09 7.20 22.94
C ASP A 127 0.14 7.80 22.26
N THR A 128 1.19 7.99 23.04
CA THR A 128 2.45 8.58 22.56
C THR A 128 3.12 7.70 21.51
N ALA A 129 3.04 6.37 21.66
CA ALA A 129 3.70 5.44 20.76
C ALA A 129 3.03 5.45 19.38
N LEU A 130 1.70 5.41 19.33
CA LEU A 130 0.95 5.48 18.08
C LEU A 130 1.14 6.85 17.40
N TYR A 131 1.10 7.93 18.17
CA TYR A 131 1.35 9.28 17.65
C TYR A 131 2.74 9.38 17.01
N ASP A 132 3.79 8.98 17.72
CA ASP A 132 5.17 9.06 17.23
C ASP A 132 5.38 8.17 15.99
N GLN A 133 4.74 6.98 15.94
CA GLN A 133 4.74 6.12 14.76
C GLN A 133 4.10 6.78 13.54
N CYS A 134 2.94 7.43 13.72
CA CYS A 134 2.24 8.12 12.63
C CYS A 134 3.02 9.34 12.14
N SER A 135 3.61 10.11 13.06
CA SER A 135 4.46 11.26 12.72
C SER A 135 5.72 10.84 11.96
N LYS A 136 6.35 9.72 12.35
CA LYS A 136 7.48 9.14 11.60
C LYS A 136 7.04 8.66 10.21
N LEU A 137 5.90 7.98 10.12
CA LEU A 137 5.33 7.51 8.86
C LEU A 137 5.04 8.68 7.91
N LEU A 138 4.44 9.76 8.43
CA LEU A 138 4.16 10.97 7.66
C LEU A 138 5.43 11.56 7.04
N LYS A 139 6.50 11.71 7.84
CA LYS A 139 7.81 12.19 7.36
C LYS A 139 8.38 11.28 6.28
N ASN A 140 8.33 9.96 6.48
CA ASN A 140 8.80 8.99 5.49
C ASN A 140 8.01 9.09 4.17
N CYS A 141 6.69 9.25 4.24
CA CYS A 141 5.85 9.44 3.06
C CYS A 141 6.20 10.75 2.33
N GLN A 142 6.44 11.85 3.06
CA GLN A 142 6.84 13.14 2.48
C GLN A 142 8.17 13.01 1.73
N VAL A 143 9.21 12.46 2.37
CA VAL A 143 10.49 12.19 1.71
C VAL A 143 10.31 11.31 0.46
N THR A 144 9.46 10.30 0.54
CA THR A 144 9.16 9.42 -0.60
C THR A 144 8.50 10.18 -1.74
N LEU A 145 7.63 11.16 -1.44
CA LEU A 145 6.94 11.97 -2.42
C LEU A 145 7.83 13.07 -3.03
N ASP A 146 8.75 13.62 -2.24
CA ASP A 146 9.70 14.64 -2.69
C ASP A 146 10.75 14.03 -3.64
N ASN A 147 11.19 12.81 -3.38
CA ASN A 147 12.09 12.06 -4.28
C ASN A 147 11.45 11.66 -5.62
N LEU A 148 10.16 11.95 -5.85
CA LEU A 148 9.46 11.73 -7.12
C LEU A 148 9.40 12.99 -8.01
N GLN A 149 9.83 14.16 -7.51
CA GLN A 149 9.95 15.39 -8.28
C GLN A 149 11.20 15.38 -9.14
#